data_AF-A0A1V5VQ09-F1
#
_entry.id   AF-A0A1V5VQ09-F1
#
_cell.length_a   1.000
_cell.length_b   1.000
_cell.length_c   1.000
_cell.angle_alpha   90.00
_cell.angle_beta   90.00
_cell.angle_gamma   90.00
#
_symmetry.space_group_name_H-M   'P 1'
#
loop_
_entity.id
_entity.type
_entity.pdbx_description
1 polymer ?
#
loop_
_entity_poly.entity_id
_entity_poly.type
_entity_poly.pdbx_seq_one_letter_code
_entity_poly.pdbx_strand_id
1 'polypeptide(L)'
;MFFALEPALTLALQNDLGLFDKALNKNIVLVSNSTLLASMRTVSFIWKQENQKNNVLDIAKESGMLYDKFVAFTEDLIKVGERINMAKDTYESAMNKLSKSSKRGDTIIGRMENIKKLGANASKKMDQRLLNKVNNNEELLLE
;
A
#
# COMPACT_ATOMS: atom_id res chain seq x y z
N MET A 1 -19.23 -22.58 42.57
CA MET A 1 -19.25 -23.81 43.39
C MET A 1 -20.25 -24.77 42.77
N PHE A 2 -19.86 -26.02 42.52
CA PHE A 2 -20.70 -27.01 41.86
C PHE A 2 -21.35 -27.95 42.88
N PHE A 3 -22.64 -28.20 42.70
CA PHE A 3 -23.43 -29.15 43.49
C PHE A 3 -23.95 -30.28 42.61
N ALA A 4 -23.42 -31.48 42.81
CA ALA A 4 -23.81 -32.66 42.03
C ALA A 4 -25.22 -33.19 42.36
N LEU A 5 -25.77 -32.82 43.53
CA LEU A 5 -27.08 -33.26 44.01
C LEU A 5 -28.07 -32.08 44.05
N GLU A 6 -28.86 -31.94 42.98
CA GLU A 6 -29.79 -30.83 42.78
C GLU A 6 -30.91 -30.73 43.85
N PRO A 7 -31.49 -31.83 44.37
CA PRO A 7 -32.45 -31.75 45.47
C PRO A 7 -31.86 -31.12 46.74
N ALA A 8 -30.58 -31.39 47.04
CA ALA A 8 -29.93 -30.81 48.21
C ALA A 8 -29.72 -29.30 48.07
N LEU A 9 -29.33 -28.83 46.87
CA LEU A 9 -29.24 -27.39 46.59
C LEU A 9 -30.60 -26.71 46.69
N THR A 10 -31.65 -27.33 46.15
CA THR A 10 -33.03 -26.81 46.21
C THR A 10 -33.51 -26.71 47.65
N LEU A 11 -33.29 -27.75 48.46
CA LEU A 11 -33.67 -27.77 49.87
C LEU A 11 -32.91 -26.71 50.68
N ALA A 12 -31.62 -26.48 50.38
CA ALA A 12 -30.83 -25.42 51.00
C ALA A 12 -31.37 -24.02 50.66
N LEU A 13 -31.71 -23.76 49.39
CA LEU A 13 -32.28 -22.49 48.94
C LEU A 13 -33.70 -22.25 49.51
N GLN A 14 -34.48 -23.31 49.72
CA GLN A 14 -35.79 -23.22 50.38
C GLN A 14 -35.68 -22.86 51.88
N ASN A 15 -34.64 -23.34 52.55
CA ASN A 15 -34.41 -23.05 53.98
C ASN A 15 -33.77 -21.67 54.21
N ASP A 16 -32.89 -21.21 53.32
CA ASP A 16 -32.31 -19.86 53.36
C ASP A 16 -32.43 -19.19 51.98
N LEU A 17 -33.50 -18.42 51.81
CA LEU A 17 -33.77 -17.68 50.57
C LEU A 17 -32.66 -16.67 50.21
N GLY A 18 -31.93 -16.17 51.21
CA GLY A 18 -30.81 -15.23 51.00
C GLY A 18 -29.48 -15.90 50.68
N LEU A 19 -29.41 -17.24 50.68
CA LEU A 19 -28.16 -17.98 50.47
C LEU A 19 -27.53 -17.69 49.11
N PHE A 20 -28.36 -17.55 48.06
CA PHE A 20 -27.88 -17.25 46.71
C PHE A 20 -27.22 -15.87 46.65
N ASP A 21 -27.88 -14.83 47.16
CA ASP A 21 -27.34 -13.47 47.18
C ASP A 21 -26.10 -13.36 48.08
N LYS A 22 -26.10 -14.05 49.23
CA LYS A 22 -24.90 -14.14 50.09
C LYS A 22 -23.71 -14.73 49.35
N ALA A 23 -23.93 -15.77 48.54
CA ALA A 23 -22.88 -16.39 47.73
C ALA A 23 -22.44 -15.45 46.59
N LEU A 24 -23.39 -14.81 45.90
CA LEU A 24 -23.11 -13.90 44.81
C LEU A 24 -22.32 -12.65 45.26
N ASN A 25 -22.66 -12.09 46.42
CA ASN A 25 -21.92 -10.99 47.05
C ASN A 25 -20.46 -11.37 47.39
N LYS A 26 -20.15 -12.67 47.47
CA LYS A 26 -18.80 -13.20 47.63
C LYS A 26 -18.18 -13.66 46.31
N ASN A 27 -18.77 -13.29 45.17
CA ASN A 27 -18.38 -13.73 43.82
C ASN A 27 -18.46 -15.25 43.61
N ILE A 28 -19.34 -15.95 44.32
CA ILE A 28 -19.55 -17.38 44.20
C ILE A 28 -20.92 -17.64 43.55
N VAL A 29 -20.90 -18.13 42.31
CA VAL A 29 -22.12 -18.62 41.65
C VAL A 29 -22.34 -20.09 42.04
N LEU A 30 -23.55 -20.39 42.53
CA LEU A 30 -24.00 -21.75 42.82
C LEU A 30 -24.54 -22.36 41.53
N VAL A 31 -24.06 -23.55 41.16
CA VAL A 31 -24.49 -24.26 39.95
C VAL A 31 -24.80 -25.73 40.25
N SER A 32 -25.86 -26.26 39.63
CA SER A 32 -26.21 -27.70 39.64
C SER A 32 -25.82 -28.36 38.31
N ASN A 33 -26.11 -29.66 38.16
CA ASN A 33 -25.92 -30.37 36.88
C ASN A 33 -26.62 -29.69 35.71
N SER A 34 -27.84 -29.18 35.92
CA SER A 34 -28.64 -28.55 34.87
C SER A 34 -28.10 -27.17 34.46
N THR A 35 -27.52 -26.42 35.40
CA THR A 35 -27.04 -25.04 35.14
C THR A 35 -25.55 -24.96 34.81
N LEU A 36 -24.75 -25.98 35.16
CA LEU A 36 -23.30 -25.97 34.95
C LEU A 36 -22.93 -25.75 33.49
N LEU A 37 -23.57 -26.47 32.57
CA LEU A 37 -23.29 -26.36 31.13
C LEU A 37 -23.61 -24.95 30.61
N ALA A 38 -24.71 -24.35 31.07
CA ALA A 38 -25.07 -22.98 30.71
C ALA A 38 -24.02 -21.99 31.22
N SER A 39 -23.59 -22.10 32.48
CA SER A 39 -22.55 -21.24 33.05
C SER A 39 -21.21 -21.38 32.34
N MET A 40 -20.78 -22.60 32.00
CA MET A 40 -19.53 -22.82 31.25
C MET A 40 -19.60 -22.24 29.84
N ARG A 41 -20.75 -22.38 29.15
CA ARG A 41 -20.96 -21.75 27.83
C ARG A 41 -20.90 -20.23 27.93
N THR A 42 -21.47 -19.63 28.98
CA THR A 42 -21.38 -18.19 29.22
C THR A 42 -19.92 -17.75 29.40
N VAL A 43 -19.13 -18.44 30.21
CA VAL A 43 -17.70 -18.13 30.39
C VAL A 43 -16.94 -18.26 29.06
N SER A 44 -17.16 -19.35 28.32
CA SER A 44 -16.53 -19.58 27.01
C SER A 44 -16.91 -18.48 26.01
N PHE A 45 -18.17 -18.06 26.00
CA PHE A 45 -18.64 -16.97 25.14
C PHE A 45 -17.97 -15.64 25.49
N ILE A 46 -17.89 -15.30 26.78
CA ILE A 46 -17.22 -14.06 27.25
C ILE A 46 -15.76 -14.05 26.82
N TRP A 47 -15.02 -15.16 27.00
CA TRP A 47 -13.63 -15.24 26.56
C TRP A 47 -13.48 -15.12 25.04
N LYS A 48 -14.37 -15.76 24.28
CA LYS A 48 -14.36 -15.64 22.81
C LYS A 48 -14.62 -14.20 22.37
N GLN A 49 -15.54 -13.51 23.04
CA GLN A 49 -15.85 -12.10 22.77
C GLN A 49 -14.67 -11.19 23.09
N GLU A 50 -14.03 -11.36 24.25
CA GLU A 50 -12.85 -10.58 24.64
C GLU A 50 -11.69 -10.79 23.66
N ASN A 51 -11.44 -12.04 23.27
CA ASN A 51 -10.40 -12.34 22.28
C ASN A 51 -10.71 -11.72 20.90
N GLN A 52 -11.97 -11.75 20.47
CA GLN A 52 -12.37 -11.07 19.24
C GLN A 52 -12.18 -9.57 19.31
N LYS A 53 -12.53 -8.94 20.45
CA LYS A 53 -12.32 -7.51 20.67
C LYS A 53 -10.85 -7.13 20.57
N ASN A 54 -9.95 -7.89 21.21
CA ASN A 54 -8.51 -7.65 21.13
C ASN A 54 -8.00 -7.79 19.69
N ASN A 55 -8.40 -8.85 18.98
CA ASN A 55 -8.04 -9.02 17.57
C ASN A 55 -8.52 -7.86 16.69
N VAL A 56 -9.73 -7.32 16.92
CA VAL A 56 -10.24 -6.18 16.17
C VAL A 56 -9.39 -4.92 16.40
N LEU A 57 -8.96 -4.67 17.64
CA LEU A 57 -8.08 -3.55 17.97
C LEU A 57 -6.72 -3.69 17.28
N ASP A 58 -6.14 -4.89 17.28
CA ASP A 58 -4.88 -5.17 16.60
C ASP A 58 -5.00 -5.01 15.08
N ILE A 59 -6.09 -5.53 14.48
CA ILE A 59 -6.37 -5.36 13.05
C ILE A 59 -6.51 -3.87 12.72
N ALA A 60 -7.22 -3.07 13.53
CA ALA A 60 -7.38 -1.64 13.30
C ALA A 60 -6.02 -0.91 13.34
N LYS A 61 -5.16 -1.26 14.29
CA LYS A 61 -3.81 -0.70 14.41
C LYS A 61 -2.95 -1.04 13.20
N GLU A 62 -2.86 -2.32 12.84
CA GLU A 62 -2.09 -2.77 11.67
C GLU A 62 -2.62 -2.17 10.36
N SER A 63 -3.95 -2.05 10.24
CA SER A 63 -4.58 -1.41 9.07
C SER A 63 -4.23 0.06 8.97
N GLY A 64 -4.18 0.80 10.08
CA GLY A 64 -3.73 2.19 10.11
C GLY A 64 -2.28 2.32 9.66
N MET A 65 -1.38 1.51 10.21
CA MET A 65 0.04 1.50 9.82
C MET A 65 0.24 1.12 8.36
N LEU A 66 -0.55 0.17 7.84
CA LEU A 66 -0.52 -0.22 6.43
C LEU A 66 -1.00 0.92 5.53
N TYR A 67 -2.05 1.64 5.93
CA TYR A 67 -2.57 2.77 5.20
C TYR A 67 -1.53 3.89 5.08
N ASP A 68 -0.85 4.24 6.18
CA ASP A 68 0.21 5.25 6.18
C ASP A 68 1.36 4.86 5.25
N LYS A 69 1.78 3.59 5.28
CA LYS A 69 2.80 3.06 4.34
C LYS A 69 2.34 3.12 2.90
N PHE A 70 1.08 2.81 2.64
CA PHE A 70 0.51 2.88 1.31
C PHE A 70 0.51 4.31 0.78
N VAL A 71 0.11 5.30 1.60
CA VAL A 71 0.17 6.71 1.22
C VAL A 71 1.61 7.14 0.91
N ALA A 72 2.57 6.84 1.78
CA ALA A 72 3.98 7.15 1.52
C ALA A 72 4.49 6.51 0.21
N PHE A 73 4.09 5.28 -0.07
CA PHE A 73 4.43 4.61 -1.33
C PHE A 73 3.80 5.33 -2.54
N THR A 74 2.57 5.80 -2.44
CA THR A 74 1.95 6.58 -3.53
C THR A 74 2.66 7.91 -3.79
N GLU A 75 3.14 8.60 -2.75
CA GLU A 75 3.95 9.81 -2.90
C GLU A 75 5.26 9.54 -3.64
N ASP A 76 5.91 8.41 -3.33
CA ASP A 76 7.12 8.01 -4.04
C ASP A 76 6.86 7.69 -5.51
N LEU A 77 5.71 7.09 -5.84
CA LEU A 77 5.31 6.88 -7.24
C LEU A 77 5.06 8.19 -7.98
N ILE A 78 4.46 9.19 -7.33
CA ILE A 78 4.29 10.54 -7.91
C ILE A 78 5.64 11.15 -8.26
N LYS A 79 6.60 11.12 -7.32
CA LYS A 79 7.98 11.61 -7.53
C LYS A 79 8.67 10.89 -8.69
N VAL A 80 8.45 9.57 -8.84
CA VAL A 80 8.98 8.81 -9.98
C VAL A 80 8.37 9.30 -11.28
N GLY A 81 7.06 9.53 -11.34
CA GLY A 81 6.39 10.10 -12.51
C GLY A 81 6.97 11.45 -12.92
N GLU A 82 7.21 12.35 -11.97
CA GLU A 82 7.86 13.64 -12.20
C GLU A 82 9.27 13.48 -12.78
N ARG A 83 10.07 12.57 -12.23
CA ARG A 83 11.43 12.30 -12.73
C ARG A 83 11.44 11.73 -14.14
N ILE A 84 10.46 10.89 -14.49
CA ILE A 84 10.32 10.38 -15.86
C ILE A 84 10.01 11.53 -16.82
N ASN A 85 9.11 12.44 -16.45
CA ASN A 85 8.82 13.63 -17.26
C ASN A 85 10.05 14.50 -17.44
N MET A 86 10.79 14.80 -16.37
CA MET A 86 12.05 15.56 -16.47
C MET A 86 13.09 14.88 -17.36
N ALA A 87 13.20 13.55 -17.27
CA ALA A 87 14.10 12.78 -18.12
C ALA A 87 13.68 12.86 -19.59
N LYS A 88 12.37 12.79 -19.87
CA LYS A 88 11.80 12.96 -21.21
C LYS A 88 12.09 14.37 -21.75
N ASP A 89 11.86 15.41 -20.97
CA ASP A 89 12.11 16.80 -21.39
C ASP A 89 13.59 17.05 -21.68
N THR A 90 14.46 16.49 -20.84
CA THR A 90 15.92 16.54 -21.03
C THR A 90 16.32 15.81 -22.32
N TYR A 91 15.75 14.63 -22.56
CA TYR A 91 15.95 13.87 -23.79
C TYR A 91 15.47 14.66 -25.03
N GLU A 92 14.27 15.23 -24.99
CA GLU A 92 13.73 16.02 -26.09
C GLU A 92 14.59 17.26 -26.37
N SER A 93 15.02 17.97 -25.33
CA SER A 93 15.94 19.10 -25.45
C SER A 93 17.28 18.70 -26.08
N ALA A 94 17.85 17.57 -25.67
CA ALA A 94 19.07 17.03 -26.26
C ALA A 94 18.86 16.62 -27.73
N MET A 95 17.74 15.97 -28.04
CA MET A 95 17.40 15.55 -29.40
C MET A 95 17.14 16.75 -30.33
N ASN A 96 16.58 17.82 -29.80
CA ASN A 96 16.42 19.08 -30.51
C ASN A 96 17.79 19.67 -30.88
N LYS A 97 18.70 19.83 -29.92
CA LYS A 97 20.08 20.29 -30.21
C LYS A 97 20.81 19.39 -31.22
N LEU A 98 20.61 18.08 -31.12
CA LEU A 98 21.24 17.10 -32.00
C LEU A 98 20.70 17.18 -33.45
N SER A 99 19.37 17.25 -33.61
CA SER A 99 18.70 16.97 -34.89
C SER A 99 17.50 17.87 -35.24
N LYS A 100 16.95 18.64 -34.30
CA LYS A 100 15.81 19.55 -34.50
C LYS A 100 16.14 20.95 -33.96
N SER A 101 16.87 21.75 -34.75
CA SER A 101 17.11 23.16 -34.40
C SER A 101 16.15 24.06 -35.18
N SER A 102 15.67 25.13 -34.55
CA SER A 102 14.85 26.17 -35.19
C SER A 102 15.64 27.02 -36.19
N LYS A 103 16.98 26.89 -36.21
CA LYS A 103 17.86 27.58 -37.16
C LYS A 103 18.47 26.57 -38.12
N ARG A 104 18.27 26.80 -39.42
CA ARG A 104 18.82 25.97 -40.51
C ARG A 104 20.35 25.84 -40.38
N GLY A 105 20.89 24.63 -40.51
CA GLY A 105 22.33 24.37 -40.39
C GLY A 105 22.94 24.50 -38.97
N ASP A 106 22.10 24.68 -37.94
CA ASP A 106 22.55 24.81 -36.54
C ASP A 106 22.53 23.47 -35.78
N THR A 107 21.93 22.41 -36.37
CA THR A 107 21.94 21.07 -35.79
C THR A 107 23.36 20.51 -35.72
N ILE A 108 23.68 19.79 -34.64
CA ILE A 108 25.00 19.16 -34.47
C ILE A 108 25.26 18.18 -35.62
N ILE A 109 24.26 17.37 -36.00
CA ILE A 109 24.39 16.41 -37.10
C ILE A 109 24.66 17.12 -38.43
N GLY A 110 23.90 18.18 -38.76
CA GLY A 110 24.11 18.93 -40.00
C GLY A 110 25.51 19.55 -40.07
N ARG A 111 25.99 20.12 -38.96
CA ARG A 111 27.35 20.68 -38.87
C ARG A 111 28.44 19.64 -39.04
N MET A 112 28.31 18.49 -38.37
CA MET A 112 29.29 17.41 -38.48
C MET A 112 29.34 16.81 -39.89
N GLU A 113 28.19 16.68 -40.55
CA GLU A 113 28.12 16.21 -41.95
C GLU A 113 28.73 17.23 -42.92
N ASN A 114 28.49 18.53 -42.71
CA ASN A 114 29.12 19.59 -43.51
C ASN A 114 30.64 19.60 -43.35
N ILE A 115 31.16 19.43 -42.14
CA ILE A 115 32.61 19.31 -41.88
C ILE A 115 33.20 18.11 -42.63
N LYS A 116 32.50 16.98 -42.65
CA LYS A 116 32.91 15.81 -43.42
C LYS A 116 32.93 16.08 -44.92
N LYS A 117 31.90 16.74 -45.46
CA LYS A 117 31.85 17.17 -46.88
C LYS A 117 32.99 18.12 -47.25
N LEU A 118 33.44 18.96 -46.33
CA LEU A 118 34.57 19.87 -46.51
C LEU A 118 35.95 19.18 -46.47
N GLY A 119 35.99 17.84 -46.33
CA GLY A 119 37.23 17.06 -46.43
C GLY A 119 37.84 16.63 -45.10
N ALA A 120 37.09 16.70 -43.99
CA ALA A 120 37.55 16.13 -42.73
C ALA A 120 37.72 14.61 -42.84
N ASN A 121 38.87 14.09 -42.41
CA ASN A 121 39.18 12.66 -42.40
C ASN A 121 38.33 11.91 -41.36
N ALA A 122 37.12 11.51 -41.75
CA ALA A 122 36.20 10.73 -40.93
C ALA A 122 35.99 9.33 -41.53
N SER A 123 36.46 8.29 -40.82
CA SER A 123 36.40 6.90 -41.25
C SER A 123 35.00 6.26 -41.13
N LYS A 124 34.17 6.74 -40.20
CA LYS A 124 32.80 6.22 -39.96
C LYS A 124 31.73 7.07 -40.63
N LYS A 125 30.64 6.43 -41.06
CA LYS A 125 29.45 7.10 -41.63
C LYS A 125 28.37 7.24 -40.56
N MET A 126 27.68 8.38 -40.57
CA MET A 126 26.56 8.65 -39.67
C MET A 126 25.34 7.81 -40.07
N ASP A 127 24.49 7.47 -39.10
CA ASP A 127 23.24 6.75 -39.35
C ASP A 127 22.32 7.56 -40.30
N GLN A 128 21.93 6.93 -41.41
CA GLN A 128 21.05 7.52 -42.42
C GLN A 128 19.68 7.91 -41.85
N ARG A 129 19.18 7.20 -40.84
CA ARG A 129 17.89 7.53 -40.21
C ARG A 129 17.93 8.89 -39.52
N LEU A 130 19.08 9.26 -38.95
CA LEU A 130 19.25 10.56 -38.30
C LEU A 130 19.51 11.67 -39.32
N LEU A 131 20.25 11.38 -40.38
CA LEU A 131 20.46 12.33 -41.49
C LEU A 131 19.15 12.69 -42.19
N ASN A 132 18.30 11.69 -42.48
CA ASN A 132 17.00 11.93 -43.11
C ASN A 132 16.07 12.77 -42.23
N LYS A 133 16.09 12.56 -40.91
CA LYS A 133 15.32 13.38 -39.96
C LYS A 133 15.74 14.85 -39.97
N VAL A 134 17.03 15.13 -40.13
CA VAL A 134 17.56 16.50 -40.20
C VAL A 134 17.18 17.14 -41.53
N ASN A 135 17.39 16.45 -42.65
CA ASN A 135 17.08 16.97 -43.98
C ASN A 135 15.58 17.30 -44.13
N ASN A 136 14.69 16.41 -43.69
CA ASN A 136 13.24 16.65 -43.77
C ASN A 136 12.82 17.86 -42.91
N ASN A 137 13.45 18.07 -41.75
CA ASN A 137 13.21 19.26 -40.94
C ASN A 137 13.73 20.54 -41.62
N GLU A 138 14.85 20.47 -42.33
CA GLU A 138 15.39 21.63 -43.06
C GLU A 138 14.55 21.97 -44.30
N GLU A 139 13.96 20.99 -44.97
CA GLU A 139 13.01 21.20 -46.08
C GLU A 139 11.71 21.88 -45.60
N LEU A 140 11.16 21.46 -44.46
CA LEU A 140 9.98 22.08 -43.86
C LEU A 140 10.21 23.55 -43.43
N LEU A 141 11.46 23.96 -43.21
CA LEU A 141 11.81 25.36 -42.90
C LEU A 141 11.97 26.23 -44.16
N LEU A 142 11.92 25.65 -45.36
CA LEU A 142 12.03 26.36 -46.64
C LEU A 142 10.67 26.66 -47.29
N GLU A 143 9.60 26.04 -46.79
CA GLU A 143 8.18 26.36 -47.11
C GLU A 143 7.64 27.46 -46.19
#